data_AF-X1RS32-F1
#
_entry.id   AF-X1RS32-F1
#
_cell.length_a   1.000
_cell.length_b   1.000
_cell.length_c   1.000
_cell.angle_alpha   90.00
_cell.angle_beta   90.00
_cell.angle_gamma   90.00
#
_symmetry.space_group_name_H-M   'P 1'
#
loop_
_entity.id
_entity.type
_entity.pdbx_description
1 polymer ?
#
loop_
_entity_poly.entity_id
_entity_poly.type
_entity_poly.pdbx_seq_one_letter_code
_entity_poly.pdbx_strand_id
1 'polypeptide(L)'
;MRDITIVEGANELNVQLVPIALVGWVLPTGHIDPSGRWYNPEDAYDGNINTDANPSSSYYNQPLELTLDSPIYCNKVKICADSYGREHFDYCAANVKVEVYYDGAYHTIQSLVHTLHTFFKLPLQVAKSPSLAFTVSEGSNTPSSG
;
A
#
# COMPACT_ATOMS: atom_id res chain seq x y z
N MET A 1 13.37 15.53 21.36
CA MET A 1 12.43 16.55 20.86
C MET A 1 12.73 17.81 21.67
N ARG A 2 13.21 18.89 21.06
CA ARG A 2 13.51 20.12 21.81
C ARG A 2 12.28 21.00 21.80
N ASP A 3 11.77 21.30 22.99
CA ASP A 3 10.61 22.16 23.20
C ASP A 3 10.92 23.57 22.71
N ILE A 4 10.01 24.12 21.90
CA ILE A 4 10.07 25.52 21.46
C ILE A 4 9.17 26.32 22.41
N THR A 5 9.79 27.14 23.25
CA THR A 5 9.08 28.12 24.08
C THR A 5 8.79 29.37 23.25
N ILE A 6 7.51 29.70 23.06
CA ILE A 6 7.08 30.95 22.40
C ILE A 6 6.84 32.01 23.49
N VAL A 7 7.50 33.16 23.36
CA VAL A 7 7.32 34.32 24.25
C VAL A 7 6.24 35.21 23.63
N GLU A 8 5.17 35.47 24.39
CA GLU A 8 4.02 36.26 23.94
C GLU A 8 4.38 37.74 23.74
N GLY A 9 4.34 38.19 22.50
CA GLY A 9 4.16 39.60 22.14
C GLY A 9 2.81 39.74 21.45
N ALA A 10 1.99 40.69 21.89
CA ALA A 10 0.60 40.91 21.46
C ALA A 10 0.49 41.31 19.97
N ASN A 11 0.64 40.33 19.09
CA ASN A 11 0.22 40.35 17.69
C ASN A 11 -0.33 38.96 17.40
N GLU A 12 -1.65 38.82 17.52
CA GLU A 12 -2.37 37.62 17.11
C GLU A 12 -2.30 37.48 15.58
N LEU A 13 -1.16 36.99 15.10
CA LEU A 13 -1.07 36.37 13.79
C LEU A 13 -1.91 35.10 13.88
N ASN A 14 -3.16 35.20 13.43
CA ASN A 14 -4.01 34.06 13.11
C ASN A 14 -3.33 33.25 11.99
N VAL A 15 -2.31 32.49 12.34
CA VAL A 15 -1.67 31.52 11.44
C VAL A 15 -2.64 30.35 11.34
N GLN A 16 -3.58 30.46 10.40
CA GLN A 16 -4.34 29.31 9.96
C GLN A 16 -3.35 28.38 9.25
N LEU A 17 -2.91 27.34 9.95
CA LEU A 17 -2.14 26.26 9.36
C LEU A 17 -3.04 25.58 8.32
N VAL A 18 -2.93 26.03 7.07
CA VAL A 18 -3.56 25.35 5.94
C VAL A 18 -2.79 24.05 5.77
N PRO A 19 -3.43 22.86 5.87
CA PRO A 19 -2.77 21.63 5.53
C PRO A 19 -2.30 21.75 4.08
N ILE A 20 -0.99 21.78 3.86
CA ILE A 20 -0.45 21.67 2.52
C ILE A 20 -0.88 20.29 2.04
N ALA A 21 -1.81 20.26 1.08
CA ALA A 21 -2.11 19.02 0.38
C ALA A 21 -0.79 18.52 -0.20
N LEU A 22 -0.34 17.34 0.23
CA LEU A 22 0.83 16.70 -0.36
C LEU A 22 0.48 16.47 -1.84
N VAL A 23 1.01 17.31 -2.73
CA VAL A 23 0.74 17.22 -4.16
C VAL A 23 1.69 16.18 -4.74
N GLY A 24 1.29 14.91 -4.76
CA GLY A 24 2.10 13.84 -5.33
C GLY A 24 1.71 12.44 -4.87
N TRP A 25 2.45 11.45 -5.37
CA TRP A 25 2.41 10.09 -4.85
C TRP A 25 3.15 10.04 -3.52
N VAL A 26 2.53 9.41 -2.52
CA VAL A 26 3.12 9.21 -1.18
C VAL A 26 3.53 7.74 -1.10
N LEU A 27 4.80 7.50 -0.73
CA LEU A 27 5.25 6.17 -0.38
C LEU A 27 4.86 5.86 1.07
N PRO A 28 4.53 4.60 1.39
CA PRO A 28 4.49 4.13 2.78
C PRO A 28 5.79 4.42 3.51
N THR A 29 5.71 4.54 4.84
CA THR A 29 6.88 4.77 5.71
C THR A 29 7.29 3.52 6.49
N GLY A 30 6.49 2.47 6.43
CA GLY A 30 6.78 1.21 7.10
C GLY A 30 5.87 0.09 6.64
N HIS A 31 6.00 -1.05 7.32
CA HIS A 31 5.17 -2.21 7.10
C HIS A 31 4.86 -2.96 8.40
N ILE A 32 3.82 -3.78 8.35
CA ILE A 32 3.55 -4.86 9.28
C ILE A 32 3.46 -6.13 8.43
N ASP A 33 4.24 -7.14 8.78
CA ASP A 33 4.08 -8.50 8.26
C ASP A 33 3.50 -9.37 9.38
N PRO A 34 2.16 -9.49 9.49
CA PRO A 34 1.54 -10.28 10.54
C PRO A 34 1.93 -11.76 10.49
N SER A 35 2.36 -12.23 9.32
CA SER A 35 2.72 -13.63 9.08
C SER A 35 4.20 -13.93 9.35
N GLY A 36 5.06 -12.91 9.34
CA GLY A 36 6.52 -13.06 9.40
C GLY A 36 7.08 -13.89 8.25
N ARG A 37 6.46 -13.81 7.07
CA ARG A 37 6.75 -14.65 5.89
C ARG A 37 7.09 -13.86 4.64
N TRP A 38 7.13 -12.54 4.70
CA TRP A 38 7.63 -11.72 3.61
C TRP A 38 9.15 -11.63 3.68
N TYR A 39 9.78 -11.82 2.53
CA TYR A 39 11.18 -11.48 2.33
C TYR A 39 11.27 -10.03 1.87
N ASN A 40 12.22 -9.29 2.43
CA ASN A 40 12.51 -7.88 2.13
C ASN A 40 11.26 -6.98 2.07
N PRO A 41 10.38 -7.00 3.08
CA PRO A 41 9.15 -6.20 3.06
C PRO A 41 9.39 -4.69 2.85
N GLU A 42 10.57 -4.18 3.18
CA GLU A 42 11.03 -2.82 2.91
C GLU A 42 11.08 -2.46 1.42
N ASP A 43 11.35 -3.44 0.55
CA ASP A 43 11.45 -3.25 -0.90
C ASP A 43 10.07 -2.93 -1.52
N ALA A 44 8.96 -3.20 -0.81
CA ALA A 44 7.62 -2.84 -1.26
C ALA A 44 7.34 -1.33 -1.26
N TYR A 45 8.15 -0.53 -0.56
CA TYR A 45 7.93 0.92 -0.40
C TYR A 45 9.22 1.76 -0.45
N ASP A 46 10.31 1.21 -0.98
CA ASP A 46 11.61 1.89 -1.12
C ASP A 46 11.65 2.90 -2.30
N GLY A 47 10.64 2.88 -3.17
CA GLY A 47 10.55 3.73 -4.36
C GLY A 47 11.35 3.23 -5.57
N ASN A 48 11.94 2.05 -5.50
CA ASN A 48 12.68 1.41 -6.58
C ASN A 48 11.86 0.26 -7.17
N ILE A 49 11.52 0.35 -8.46
CA ILE A 49 10.71 -0.67 -9.13
C ILE A 49 11.51 -1.93 -9.54
N ASN A 50 12.81 -1.97 -9.24
CA ASN A 50 13.69 -3.10 -9.59
C ASN A 50 14.04 -3.97 -8.36
N THR A 51 13.46 -3.65 -7.21
CA THR A 51 13.51 -4.43 -5.97
C THR A 51 12.11 -4.96 -5.68
N ASP A 52 12.03 -6.12 -5.06
CA ASP A 52 10.76 -6.81 -4.81
C ASP A 52 10.69 -7.35 -3.39
N ALA A 53 9.52 -7.16 -2.79
CA ALA A 53 9.11 -7.90 -1.60
C ALA A 53 8.25 -9.09 -2.05
N ASN A 54 8.51 -10.27 -1.50
CA ASN A 54 7.78 -11.47 -1.90
C ASN A 54 7.40 -12.34 -0.70
N PRO A 55 6.19 -12.93 -0.69
CA PRO A 55 5.83 -13.89 0.33
C PRO A 55 6.66 -15.18 0.18
N SER A 56 6.85 -15.89 1.29
CA SER A 56 7.48 -17.19 1.30
C SER A 56 6.75 -18.16 0.38
N SER A 57 7.51 -18.85 -0.47
CA SER A 57 7.03 -19.63 -1.61
C SER A 57 6.11 -20.83 -1.28
N SER A 58 5.92 -21.12 0.01
CA SER A 58 5.01 -22.15 0.52
C SER A 58 3.69 -21.58 1.07
N TYR A 59 3.53 -20.26 1.09
CA TYR A 59 2.43 -19.57 1.76
C TYR A 59 1.90 -18.45 0.89
N TYR A 60 0.82 -18.76 0.18
CA TYR A 60 0.05 -17.80 -0.60
C TYR A 60 -0.92 -17.04 0.30
N ASN A 61 -1.44 -15.91 -0.19
CA ASN A 61 -2.45 -15.10 0.51
C ASN A 61 -1.96 -14.54 1.85
N GLN A 62 -0.66 -14.27 2.00
CA GLN A 62 -0.13 -13.61 3.20
C GLN A 62 -0.30 -12.10 3.06
N PRO A 63 -0.88 -11.41 4.06
CA PRO A 63 -0.98 -9.96 4.01
C PRO A 63 0.40 -9.32 4.25
N LEU A 64 0.70 -8.30 3.46
CA LEU A 64 1.67 -7.27 3.83
C LEU A 64 0.90 -5.99 4.04
N GLU A 65 1.01 -5.42 5.24
CA GLU A 65 0.41 -4.13 5.54
C GLU A 65 1.47 -3.05 5.38
N LEU A 66 1.19 -2.06 4.56
CA LEU A 66 2.00 -0.86 4.39
C LEU A 66 1.44 0.24 5.28
N THR A 67 2.29 0.84 6.11
CA THR A 67 1.90 1.84 7.11
C THR A 67 2.40 3.22 6.74
N LEU A 68 1.70 4.24 7.25
CA LEU A 68 2.10 5.63 7.17
C LEU A 68 2.30 6.19 8.58
N ASP A 69 3.33 7.00 8.78
CA ASP A 69 3.60 7.70 10.06
C ASP A 69 2.46 8.65 10.44
N SER A 70 1.67 9.07 9.46
CA SER A 70 0.50 9.91 9.67
C SER A 70 -0.58 9.56 8.66
N PRO A 71 -1.85 9.45 9.09
CA PRO A 71 -2.93 9.11 8.18
C PRO A 71 -3.13 10.21 7.11
N ILE A 72 -3.26 9.82 5.84
CA ILE A 72 -3.43 10.73 4.70
C ILE A 72 -4.78 10.56 4.02
N TYR A 73 -5.22 11.59 3.31
CA TYR A 73 -6.31 11.47 2.34
C TYR A 73 -5.76 11.02 0.99
N CYS A 74 -6.30 9.93 0.45
CA CYS A 74 -5.98 9.47 -0.89
C CYS A 74 -7.25 9.01 -1.63
N ASN A 75 -7.22 9.07 -2.96
CA ASN A 75 -8.28 8.57 -3.83
C ASN A 75 -7.75 7.58 -4.89
N LYS A 76 -6.46 7.24 -4.80
CA LYS A 76 -5.75 6.34 -5.72
C LYS A 76 -4.64 5.63 -4.97
N VAL A 77 -4.37 4.39 -5.37
CA VAL A 77 -3.23 3.60 -4.92
C VAL A 77 -2.56 3.02 -6.16
N LYS A 78 -1.23 3.06 -6.18
CA LYS A 78 -0.42 2.46 -7.24
C LYS A 78 0.27 1.24 -6.67
N ILE A 79 0.20 0.11 -7.38
CA ILE A 79 0.83 -1.14 -6.97
C ILE A 79 1.62 -1.70 -8.15
N CYS A 80 2.84 -2.12 -7.87
CA CYS A 80 3.66 -2.88 -8.80
C CYS A 80 3.76 -4.29 -8.24
N ALA A 81 3.11 -5.26 -8.91
CA ALA A 81 3.11 -6.64 -8.48
C ALA A 81 3.12 -7.56 -9.70
N ASP A 82 3.84 -8.67 -9.56
CA ASP A 82 3.87 -9.78 -10.49
C ASP A 82 3.85 -11.10 -9.72
N SER A 83 3.70 -12.19 -10.46
CA SER A 83 3.76 -13.54 -9.92
C SER A 83 4.70 -14.35 -10.80
N TYR A 84 5.54 -15.17 -10.19
CA TYR A 84 6.40 -16.08 -10.94
C TYR A 84 5.66 -17.39 -11.24
N GLY A 85 5.33 -17.63 -12.51
CA GLY A 85 4.64 -18.83 -12.97
C GLY A 85 5.62 -20.00 -13.06
N ARG A 86 5.55 -20.95 -12.12
CA ARG A 86 6.43 -22.14 -12.10
C ARG A 86 6.22 -23.08 -13.30
N GLU A 87 5.05 -23.05 -13.92
CA GLU A 87 4.74 -23.89 -15.09
C GLU A 87 5.43 -23.39 -16.36
N HIS A 88 5.69 -22.08 -16.46
CA HIS A 88 6.24 -21.44 -17.64
C HIS A 88 7.62 -20.80 -17.39
N PHE A 89 8.11 -20.83 -16.14
CA PHE A 89 9.34 -20.18 -15.69
C PHE A 89 9.41 -18.69 -16.06
N ASP A 90 8.26 -18.02 -16.06
CA ASP A 90 8.11 -16.63 -16.51
C ASP A 90 7.21 -15.82 -15.55
N TYR A 91 7.35 -14.50 -15.59
CA TYR A 91 6.51 -13.59 -14.81
C TYR A 91 5.14 -13.43 -15.45
N CYS A 92 4.10 -13.49 -14.62
CA CYS A 92 2.72 -13.35 -15.05
C CYS A 92 1.95 -12.39 -14.14
N ALA A 93 0.69 -12.16 -14.51
CA ALA A 93 -0.26 -11.37 -13.76
C ALA A 93 -0.42 -11.89 -12.32
N ALA A 94 -0.22 -11.02 -11.32
CA ALA A 94 -0.52 -11.34 -9.93
C ALA A 94 -2.02 -11.16 -9.65
N ASN A 95 -2.57 -12.04 -8.82
CA ASN A 95 -3.89 -11.82 -8.23
C ASN A 95 -3.69 -11.06 -6.91
N VAL A 96 -4.06 -9.79 -6.89
CA VAL A 96 -3.89 -8.94 -5.71
C VAL A 96 -5.24 -8.59 -5.14
N LYS A 97 -5.44 -8.85 -3.84
CA LYS A 97 -6.55 -8.28 -3.07
C LYS A 97 -6.01 -7.12 -2.24
N VAL A 98 -6.64 -5.96 -2.40
CA VAL A 98 -6.24 -4.70 -1.76
C VAL A 98 -7.31 -4.25 -0.79
N GLU A 99 -6.89 -3.98 0.44
CA GLU A 99 -7.73 -3.53 1.55
C GLU A 99 -7.14 -2.27 2.18
N VAL A 100 -7.98 -1.30 2.55
CA VAL A 100 -7.52 -0.08 3.23
C VAL A 100 -8.17 0.01 4.59
N TYR A 101 -7.39 0.36 5.61
CA TYR A 101 -7.90 0.57 6.95
C TYR A 101 -8.38 2.02 7.12
N TYR A 102 -9.66 2.20 7.40
CA TYR A 102 -10.24 3.49 7.79
C TYR A 102 -11.52 3.26 8.61
N ASP A 103 -11.91 4.23 9.43
CA ASP A 103 -13.08 4.14 10.32
C ASP A 103 -13.12 2.87 11.19
N GLY A 104 -11.95 2.37 11.59
CA GLY A 104 -11.82 1.23 12.49
C GLY A 104 -11.94 -0.15 11.83
N ALA A 105 -11.97 -0.24 10.49
CA ALA A 105 -12.07 -1.51 9.78
C ALA A 105 -11.26 -1.52 8.48
N TYR A 106 -10.92 -2.72 8.00
CA TYR A 106 -10.41 -2.93 6.65
C TYR A 106 -11.56 -2.99 5.65
N HIS A 107 -11.42 -2.26 4.56
CA HIS A 107 -12.39 -2.24 3.46
C HIS A 107 -11.72 -2.75 2.20
N THR A 108 -12.26 -3.80 1.58
CA THR A 108 -11.77 -4.28 0.29
C THR A 108 -12.10 -3.27 -0.80
N ILE A 109 -11.07 -2.83 -1.52
CA ILE A 109 -11.21 -1.86 -2.61
C ILE A 109 -11.17 -2.57 -3.96
N GLN A 110 -10.38 -3.64 -4.08
CA GLN A 110 -10.29 -4.41 -5.31
C GLN A 110 -9.85 -5.85 -5.04
N SER A 111 -10.34 -6.77 -5.87
CA SER A 111 -9.94 -8.18 -5.91
C SER A 111 -10.02 -8.66 -7.37
N LEU A 112 -8.91 -8.65 -8.10
CA LEU A 112 -8.87 -8.97 -9.54
C LEU A 112 -7.52 -9.55 -9.95
N VAL A 113 -7.53 -10.30 -11.06
CA VAL A 113 -6.36 -10.79 -11.81
C VAL A 113 -5.80 -9.64 -12.64
N HIS A 114 -4.56 -9.21 -12.40
CA HIS A 114 -4.00 -8.07 -13.12
C HIS A 114 -2.60 -8.30 -13.66
N THR A 115 -2.41 -7.84 -14.90
CA THR A 115 -1.12 -7.73 -15.58
C THR A 115 -0.13 -6.87 -14.79
N LEU A 116 1.16 -7.13 -15.02
CA LEU A 116 2.29 -6.38 -14.48
C LEU A 116 2.04 -4.85 -14.54
N HIS A 117 2.35 -4.16 -13.44
CA HIS A 117 2.39 -2.69 -13.33
C HIS A 117 1.04 -1.97 -13.48
N THR A 118 0.05 -2.30 -12.63
CA THR A 118 -1.31 -1.72 -12.72
C THR A 118 -1.56 -0.60 -11.70
N PHE A 119 -2.28 0.46 -12.12
CA PHE A 119 -2.70 1.57 -11.26
C PHE A 119 -4.18 1.44 -10.90
N PHE A 120 -4.52 1.62 -9.63
CA PHE A 120 -5.91 1.53 -9.17
C PHE A 120 -6.42 2.88 -8.68
N LYS A 121 -7.67 3.18 -9.02
CA LYS A 121 -8.41 4.30 -8.43
C LYS A 121 -9.28 3.73 -7.34
N LEU A 122 -9.24 4.30 -6.15
CA LEU A 122 -10.13 3.91 -5.07
C LEU A 122 -11.52 4.46 -5.40
N PRO A 123 -12.60 3.66 -5.34
CA PRO A 123 -13.92 4.23 -5.32
C PRO A 123 -14.11 4.96 -3.98
N LEU A 124 -14.65 6.17 -4.09
CA LEU A 124 -15.07 7.08 -3.02
C LEU A 124 -14.04 8.06 -2.44
N GLN A 125 -14.60 9.23 -2.14
CA GLN A 125 -13.95 10.44 -1.68
C GLN A 125 -13.32 10.25 -0.30
N VAL A 126 -12.02 10.59 -0.21
CA VAL A 126 -11.43 11.24 0.98
C VAL A 126 -11.49 10.40 2.26
N ALA A 127 -11.06 9.13 2.21
CA ALA A 127 -10.81 8.37 3.44
C ALA A 127 -9.42 8.73 3.98
N LYS A 128 -9.35 9.09 5.27
CA LYS A 128 -8.08 9.29 5.98
C LYS A 128 -7.59 7.91 6.45
N SER A 129 -6.51 7.40 5.87
CA SER A 129 -6.04 6.04 6.18
C SER A 129 -4.61 6.06 6.74
N PRO A 130 -4.34 5.38 7.87
CA PRO A 130 -2.98 5.16 8.38
C PRO A 130 -2.30 3.94 7.76
N SER A 131 -3.04 3.02 7.13
CA SER A 131 -2.48 1.78 6.59
C SER A 131 -3.27 1.20 5.41
N LEU A 132 -2.50 0.60 4.50
CA LEU A 132 -2.95 -0.11 3.31
C LEU A 132 -2.49 -1.57 3.45
N ALA A 133 -3.41 -2.52 3.52
CA ALA A 133 -3.07 -3.93 3.44
C ALA A 133 -3.24 -4.44 2.02
N PHE A 134 -2.29 -5.23 1.55
CA PHE A 134 -2.47 -5.96 0.31
C PHE A 134 -2.05 -7.41 0.51
N THR A 135 -2.73 -8.28 -0.22
CA THR A 135 -2.44 -9.72 -0.26
C THR A 135 -2.20 -10.08 -1.70
N VAL A 136 -1.09 -10.76 -1.96
CA VAL A 136 -0.80 -11.35 -3.26
C VAL A 136 -1.14 -12.83 -3.17
N SER A 137 -1.89 -13.30 -4.17
CA SER A 137 -2.28 -14.69 -4.34
C SER A 137 -1.73 -15.18 -5.68
N GLU A 138 -1.21 -16.41 -5.70
CA GLU A 138 -0.93 -17.06 -6.97
C GLU A 138 -2.25 -17.30 -7.69
N GLY A 139 -2.41 -16.70 -8.87
CA GLY A 139 -3.50 -17.04 -9.75
C GLY A 139 -3.23 -18.38 -10.39
N SER A 140 -4.09 -19.37 -10.13
CA SER A 140 -4.23 -20.49 -11.04
C SER A 140 -4.73 -19.92 -12.39
N ASN A 141 -3.82 -19.71 -13.33
CA ASN A 141 -4.17 -19.60 -14.74
C ASN A 141 -4.56 -20.98 -15.26
N THR A 142 -5.53 -21.66 -14.63
CA THR A 142 -6.24 -22.71 -15.32
C THR A 142 -7.30 -22.02 -16.16
N PRO A 143 -7.20 -22.01 -17.50
CA PRO A 143 -8.37 -21.70 -18.30
C PRO A 143 -9.44 -22.70 -17.89
N SER A 144 -10.64 -22.22 -17.57
CA SER A 144 -11.80 -23.09 -17.45
C SER A 144 -11.90 -23.89 -18.74
N SER A 145 -11.55 -25.17 -18.70
CA SER A 145 -11.79 -26.12 -19.79
C SER A 145 -13.31 -26.34 -19.83
N GLY A 146 -13.97 -25.54 -20.66
CA GLY A 146 -15.32 -25.78 -21.17
C GLY A 146 -15.26 -26.41 -22.54
#